data_AF-A0A922Y9V6-F1
#
_entry.id   AF-A0A922Y9V6-F1
#
_cell.length_a   1.000
_cell.length_b   1.000
_cell.length_c   1.000
_cell.angle_alpha   90.00
_cell.angle_beta   90.00
_cell.angle_gamma   90.00
#
_symmetry.space_group_name_H-M   'P 1'
#
loop_
_entity.id
_entity.type
_entity.pdbx_description
1 polymer ?
#
loop_
_entity_poly.entity_id
_entity_poly.type
_entity_poly.pdbx_seq_one_letter_code
_entity_poly.pdbx_strand_id
1 'polypeptide(L)'
;SEEALKNLDEAGIVYIGAEVAAGDILVGKITPKGESPMTPEEKLLRAIFGEKASDVRDTSLRVPPGVQGTIVEVRVFNRHGVDKDERAQAIEREEIERLAKDRDDEQAILDRNTFARLAEILTGKTGLAGPKGFKKDTVITREVMSEFPRSQWWLFATADDALMTEIEAMRKQYDESKKRLEQRFLDKVEKLQRGDELPPGVMKMVKVFVAVKRKIQPGDKMAGRHGNKGVVSRIVPAEDMPFLEDGTHADIVLNPLGVPSRMNVGQILETHLGWAAAGLGKQIGKAIDAYRKAHDSKALRASFDAVYEDNEIIASMDDAELIEMGQNLRRGVPIATPVFNGAKESDIERLLEQAGLHSSG
;
A
#
# COMPACT_ATOMS: atom_id res chain seq x y z
N SER A 1 -36.60 -0.67 -11.85
CA SER A 1 -35.89 0.47 -12.47
C SER A 1 -35.08 1.24 -11.44
N GLU A 2 -35.61 1.53 -10.25
CA GLU A 2 -34.89 2.27 -9.19
C GLU A 2 -33.69 1.52 -8.58
N GLU A 3 -33.78 0.20 -8.47
CA GLU A 3 -32.71 -0.62 -7.87
C GLU A 3 -31.39 -0.53 -8.65
N ALA A 4 -31.45 -0.40 -9.98
CA ALA A 4 -30.29 -0.25 -10.85
C ALA A 4 -29.66 1.16 -10.80
N LEU A 5 -30.38 2.15 -10.28
CA LEU A 5 -29.94 3.55 -10.18
C LEU A 5 -29.43 3.89 -8.78
N LYS A 6 -29.66 3.03 -7.78
CA LYS A 6 -29.32 3.24 -6.38
C LYS A 6 -27.84 3.62 -6.15
N ASN A 7 -26.94 3.06 -6.94
CA ASN A 7 -25.50 3.24 -6.76
C ASN A 7 -24.92 4.40 -7.59
N LEU A 8 -25.76 5.10 -8.36
CA LEU A 8 -25.34 6.23 -9.20
C LEU A 8 -25.57 7.55 -8.48
N ASP A 9 -24.66 8.49 -8.70
CA ASP A 9 -24.80 9.88 -8.29
C ASP A 9 -25.72 10.68 -9.25
N GLU A 10 -25.94 11.95 -8.93
CA GLU A 10 -26.74 12.87 -9.73
C GLU A 10 -26.17 13.09 -11.15
N ALA A 11 -24.87 12.85 -11.35
CA ALA A 11 -24.21 12.88 -12.65
C ALA A 11 -24.29 11.54 -13.40
N GLY A 12 -24.93 10.51 -12.83
CA GLY A 12 -25.09 9.18 -13.40
C GLY A 12 -23.83 8.31 -13.29
N ILE A 13 -22.94 8.59 -12.34
CA ILE A 13 -21.68 7.87 -12.14
C ILE A 13 -21.71 7.13 -10.81
N VAL A 14 -21.16 5.91 -10.76
CA VAL A 14 -21.13 5.10 -9.54
C VAL A 14 -20.29 5.74 -8.42
N TYR A 15 -20.74 5.62 -7.17
CA TYR A 15 -20.00 6.08 -6.00
C TYR A 15 -18.73 5.25 -5.72
N ILE A 16 -17.69 5.93 -5.22
CA ILE A 16 -16.51 5.25 -4.67
C ILE A 16 -16.91 4.55 -3.37
N GLY A 17 -16.52 3.28 -3.23
CA GLY A 17 -16.91 2.42 -2.10
C GLY A 17 -18.19 1.61 -2.34
N ALA A 18 -18.91 1.83 -3.44
CA ALA A 18 -20.06 1.00 -3.79
C ALA A 18 -19.64 -0.44 -4.11
N GLU A 19 -20.38 -1.41 -3.59
CA GLU A 19 -20.29 -2.80 -4.01
C GLU A 19 -21.14 -3.02 -5.26
N VAL A 20 -20.53 -3.59 -6.30
CA VAL A 20 -21.17 -3.80 -7.59
C VAL A 20 -21.06 -5.26 -8.00
N ALA A 21 -22.12 -5.75 -8.65
CA ALA A 21 -22.24 -7.08 -9.22
C ALA A 21 -22.45 -7.02 -10.73
N ALA A 22 -22.39 -8.17 -11.38
CA ALA A 22 -22.61 -8.30 -12.81
C ALA A 22 -23.97 -7.70 -13.24
N GLY A 23 -23.96 -6.81 -14.23
CA GLY A 23 -25.17 -6.15 -14.75
C GLY A 23 -25.45 -4.76 -14.16
N ASP A 24 -24.82 -4.41 -13.03
CA ASP A 24 -24.96 -3.09 -12.42
C ASP A 24 -24.41 -2.00 -13.34
N ILE A 25 -25.05 -0.82 -13.29
CA ILE A 25 -24.63 0.35 -14.07
C ILE A 25 -23.48 1.04 -13.34
N LEU A 26 -22.36 1.22 -14.04
CA LEU A 26 -21.21 1.97 -13.56
C LEU A 26 -21.27 3.43 -14.00
N VAL A 27 -21.68 3.65 -15.25
CA VAL A 27 -21.83 5.00 -15.84
C VAL A 27 -23.07 5.00 -16.71
N GLY A 28 -24.07 5.78 -16.29
CA GLY A 28 -25.26 6.09 -17.06
C GLY A 28 -24.90 6.86 -18.33
N LYS A 29 -25.28 6.33 -19.49
CA LYS A 29 -25.07 7.00 -20.78
C LYS A 29 -26.28 6.79 -21.67
N ILE A 30 -26.83 7.89 -22.17
CA ILE A 30 -27.89 7.90 -23.17
C ILE A 30 -27.34 8.38 -24.51
N THR A 31 -27.81 7.80 -25.60
CA THR A 31 -27.44 8.21 -26.95
C THR A 31 -28.71 8.48 -27.76
N PRO A 32 -28.84 9.64 -28.42
CA PRO A 32 -30.01 9.91 -29.25
C PRO A 32 -30.14 8.83 -30.33
N LYS A 33 -31.34 8.29 -30.49
CA LYS A 33 -31.68 7.33 -31.53
C LYS A 33 -32.23 8.12 -32.72
N GLY A 34 -31.77 7.81 -33.93
CA GLY A 34 -32.41 8.34 -35.14
C GLY A 34 -33.85 7.84 -35.25
N GLU A 35 -34.77 8.68 -35.73
CA GLU A 35 -36.16 8.29 -35.94
C GLU A 35 -36.22 7.11 -36.91
N SER A 36 -36.53 5.93 -36.36
CA SER A 36 -36.80 4.73 -37.16
C SER A 36 -38.29 4.72 -37.47
N PRO A 37 -38.71 4.43 -38.72
CA PRO A 37 -40.13 4.33 -39.03
C PRO A 37 -40.77 3.23 -38.18
N MET A 38 -41.68 3.62 -37.28
CA MET A 38 -42.40 2.71 -36.39
C MET A 38 -43.41 1.87 -37.16
N THR A 39 -43.55 0.60 -36.78
CA THR A 39 -44.59 -0.26 -37.39
C THR A 39 -45.99 0.16 -36.94
N PRO A 40 -47.05 -0.19 -37.69
CA PRO A 40 -48.43 0.09 -37.28
C PRO A 40 -48.78 -0.45 -35.87
N GLU A 41 -48.21 -1.58 -35.48
CA GLU A 41 -48.40 -2.21 -34.16
C GLU A 41 -47.75 -1.39 -33.05
N GLU A 42 -46.50 -0.92 -33.24
CA GLU A 42 -45.81 -0.04 -32.30
C GLU A 42 -46.55 1.30 -32.15
N LYS A 43 -47.07 1.85 -33.26
CA LYS A 43 -47.90 3.06 -33.24
C LYS A 43 -49.20 2.86 -32.47
N LEU A 44 -49.86 1.71 -32.63
CA LEU A 44 -51.08 1.38 -31.90
C LEU A 44 -50.80 1.21 -30.40
N LEU A 45 -49.77 0.46 -30.03
CA LEU A 45 -49.35 0.31 -28.63
C LEU A 45 -49.00 1.67 -28.01
N ARG A 46 -48.28 2.52 -28.73
CA ARG A 46 -47.96 3.89 -28.31
C ARG A 46 -49.20 4.74 -28.08
N ALA A 47 -50.20 4.61 -28.94
CA ALA A 47 -51.47 5.33 -28.80
C ALA A 47 -52.32 4.82 -27.62
N ILE A 48 -52.26 3.52 -27.31
CA ILE A 48 -53.00 2.89 -26.20
C ILE A 48 -52.35 3.19 -24.86
N PHE A 49 -51.02 3.04 -24.75
CA PHE A 49 -50.30 3.17 -23.48
C PHE A 49 -49.78 4.59 -23.22
N GLY A 50 -49.86 5.49 -24.21
CA GLY A 50 -49.37 6.87 -24.07
C GLY A 50 -47.86 6.97 -23.83
N GLU A 51 -47.12 5.87 -24.01
CA GLU A 51 -45.68 5.84 -23.80
C GLU A 51 -45.02 6.77 -24.82
N LYS A 52 -44.34 7.80 -24.33
CA LYS A 52 -43.45 8.59 -25.20
C LYS A 52 -42.37 7.64 -25.68
N ALA A 53 -42.25 7.45 -26.99
CA ALA A 53 -41.07 6.78 -27.53
C ALA A 53 -39.85 7.51 -26.98
N SER A 54 -38.95 6.77 -26.33
CA SER A 54 -37.70 7.36 -25.91
C SER A 54 -36.88 7.60 -27.18
N ASP A 55 -36.71 8.86 -27.57
CA ASP A 55 -35.81 9.28 -28.65
C ASP A 55 -34.33 9.03 -28.30
N VAL A 56 -34.07 8.30 -27.22
CA VAL A 56 -32.77 7.97 -26.66
C VAL A 56 -32.68 6.47 -26.43
N ARG A 57 -31.49 5.92 -26.65
CA ARG A 57 -31.09 4.55 -26.33
C ARG A 57 -30.14 4.55 -25.14
N ASP A 58 -30.36 3.62 -24.21
CA ASP A 58 -29.40 3.33 -23.14
C ASP A 58 -28.13 2.68 -23.73
N THR A 59 -26.99 3.36 -23.57
CA THR A 59 -25.64 2.88 -23.92
C THR A 59 -24.70 2.92 -22.71
N SER A 60 -25.27 2.77 -21.51
CA SER A 60 -24.56 2.81 -20.23
C SER A 60 -23.47 1.75 -20.11
N LEU A 61 -22.41 2.10 -19.39
CA LEU A 61 -21.37 1.14 -19.01
C LEU A 61 -21.89 0.27 -17.87
N ARG A 62 -21.81 -1.05 -18.04
CA ARG A 62 -22.25 -2.03 -17.04
C ARG A 62 -21.10 -2.93 -16.62
N VAL A 63 -21.19 -3.48 -15.41
CA VAL A 63 -20.23 -4.46 -14.92
C VAL A 63 -20.30 -5.74 -15.78
N PRO A 64 -19.16 -6.22 -16.31
CA PRO A 64 -19.13 -7.45 -17.08
C PRO A 64 -19.61 -8.68 -16.28
N PRO A 65 -20.16 -9.71 -16.96
CA PRO A 65 -20.50 -10.97 -16.31
C PRO A 65 -19.30 -11.59 -15.58
N GLY A 66 -19.54 -12.13 -14.37
CA GLY A 66 -18.51 -12.80 -13.57
C GLY A 66 -17.56 -11.86 -12.82
N VAL A 67 -17.80 -10.55 -12.86
CA VAL A 67 -17.08 -9.56 -12.06
C VAL A 67 -17.98 -9.08 -10.92
N GLN A 68 -17.45 -9.18 -9.70
CA GLN A 68 -18.05 -8.59 -8.50
C GLN A 68 -16.93 -7.94 -7.69
N GLY A 69 -17.16 -6.73 -7.21
CA GLY A 69 -16.13 -6.01 -6.48
C GLY A 69 -16.58 -4.67 -5.94
N THR A 70 -15.63 -3.92 -5.43
CA THR A 70 -15.87 -2.59 -4.86
C THR A 70 -15.25 -1.55 -5.77
N ILE A 71 -15.95 -0.44 -5.99
CA ILE A 71 -15.40 0.71 -6.71
C ILE A 71 -14.33 1.36 -5.83
N VAL A 72 -13.10 1.41 -6.31
CA VAL A 72 -11.97 2.01 -5.57
C VAL A 72 -11.69 3.43 -6.01
N GLU A 73 -11.90 3.73 -7.29
CA GLU A 73 -11.56 5.03 -7.85
C GLU A 73 -12.39 5.30 -9.09
N VAL A 74 -12.76 6.57 -9.30
CA VAL A 74 -13.39 7.05 -10.51
C VAL A 74 -12.64 8.27 -11.01
N ARG A 75 -12.24 8.24 -12.29
CA ARG A 75 -11.60 9.37 -12.96
C ARG A 75 -12.50 9.89 -14.07
N VAL A 76 -12.73 11.20 -14.05
CA VAL A 76 -13.52 11.90 -15.05
C VAL A 76 -12.59 12.82 -15.82
N PHE A 77 -12.49 12.60 -17.13
CA PHE A 77 -11.71 13.41 -18.05
C PHE A 77 -12.68 14.23 -18.91
N ASN A 78 -12.48 15.54 -18.94
CA ASN A 78 -13.30 16.46 -19.72
C ASN A 78 -12.43 17.15 -20.78
N ARG A 79 -12.94 17.21 -22.02
CA ARG A 79 -12.29 17.94 -23.09
C ARG A 79 -12.26 19.44 -22.77
N HIS A 80 -11.16 20.10 -23.13
CA HIS A 80 -11.03 21.55 -23.04
C HIS A 80 -12.21 22.28 -23.73
N GLY A 81 -12.87 23.19 -23.00
CA GLY A 81 -13.98 24.00 -23.52
C GLY A 81 -15.36 23.35 -23.41
N VAL A 82 -15.47 22.17 -22.80
CA VAL A 82 -16.75 21.57 -22.41
C VAL A 82 -17.04 21.90 -20.95
N ASP A 83 -18.27 22.29 -20.65
CA ASP A 83 -18.68 22.58 -19.27
C ASP A 83 -18.51 21.35 -18.38
N LYS A 84 -17.84 21.54 -17.25
CA LYS A 84 -17.61 20.47 -16.26
C LYS A 84 -18.89 20.23 -15.48
N ASP A 85 -19.27 18.96 -15.33
CA ASP A 85 -20.36 18.53 -14.46
C ASP A 85 -20.03 18.76 -12.98
N GLU A 86 -21.07 18.81 -12.14
CA GLU A 86 -20.92 19.03 -10.69
C GLU A 86 -19.96 18.02 -10.04
N ARG A 87 -20.00 16.76 -10.50
CA ARG A 87 -19.09 15.70 -10.05
C ARG A 87 -17.65 15.98 -10.43
N ALA A 88 -17.37 16.40 -11.67
CA ALA A 88 -16.01 16.76 -12.09
C ALA A 88 -15.49 18.00 -11.36
N GLN A 89 -16.34 19.01 -11.14
CA GLN A 89 -15.99 20.19 -10.35
C GLN A 89 -15.73 19.86 -8.87
N ALA A 90 -16.47 18.90 -8.31
CA ALA A 90 -16.23 18.41 -6.95
C ALA A 90 -14.89 17.68 -6.85
N ILE A 91 -14.59 16.77 -7.78
CA ILE A 91 -13.32 16.02 -7.82
C ILE A 91 -12.14 16.98 -8.00
N GLU A 92 -12.25 17.96 -8.90
CA GLU A 92 -11.21 18.95 -9.13
C GLU A 92 -10.95 19.80 -7.88
N ARG A 93 -12.00 20.25 -7.19
CA ARG A 93 -11.86 21.00 -5.92
C ARG A 93 -11.20 20.15 -4.84
N GLU A 94 -11.64 18.90 -4.66
CA GLU A 94 -11.05 17.98 -3.69
C GLU A 94 -9.56 17.73 -3.98
N GLU A 95 -9.20 17.56 -5.26
CA GLU A 95 -7.81 17.33 -5.66
C GLU A 95 -6.95 18.60 -5.47
N ILE A 96 -7.49 19.80 -5.72
CA ILE A 96 -6.80 21.07 -5.43
C ILE A 96 -6.58 21.22 -3.91
N GLU A 97 -7.59 20.91 -3.09
CA GLU A 97 -7.48 20.95 -1.63
C GLU A 97 -6.43 19.96 -1.12
N ARG A 98 -6.39 18.75 -1.68
CA ARG A 98 -5.36 17.75 -1.40
C ARG A 98 -3.96 18.27 -1.75
N LEU A 99 -3.79 18.82 -2.95
CA LEU A 99 -2.52 19.40 -3.40
C LEU A 99 -2.09 20.59 -2.52
N ALA A 100 -3.06 21.40 -2.05
CA ALA A 100 -2.78 22.51 -1.15
C ALA A 100 -2.32 22.02 0.22
N LYS A 101 -2.97 20.97 0.75
CA LYS A 101 -2.56 20.32 1.99
C LYS A 101 -1.16 19.71 1.87
N ASP A 102 -0.87 18.99 0.79
CA ASP A 102 0.46 18.42 0.54
C ASP A 102 1.54 19.51 0.47
N ARG A 103 1.24 20.62 -0.22
CA ARG A 103 2.12 21.79 -0.25
C ARG A 103 2.36 22.36 1.15
N ASP A 104 1.31 22.53 1.94
CA ASP A 104 1.40 23.10 3.28
C ASP A 104 2.15 22.19 4.25
N ASP A 105 1.97 20.87 4.13
CA ASP A 105 2.71 19.85 4.88
C ASP A 105 4.19 19.83 4.47
N GLU A 106 4.49 19.83 3.17
CA GLU A 106 5.87 19.94 2.65
C GLU A 106 6.53 21.24 3.14
N GLN A 107 5.80 22.37 3.09
CA GLN A 107 6.30 23.65 3.57
C GLN A 107 6.52 23.62 5.09
N ALA A 108 5.61 23.04 5.87
CA ALA A 108 5.76 22.93 7.32
C ALA A 108 6.96 22.05 7.73
N ILE A 109 7.25 21.00 6.97
CA ILE A 109 8.44 20.14 7.16
C ILE A 109 9.72 20.94 6.84
N LEU A 110 9.73 21.66 5.72
CA LEU A 110 10.84 22.51 5.32
C LEU A 110 11.12 23.59 6.37
N ASP A 111 10.07 24.33 6.77
CA ASP A 111 10.13 25.36 7.80
C ASP A 111 10.69 24.78 9.10
N ARG A 112 10.15 23.64 9.57
CA ARG A 112 10.59 23.00 10.81
C ARG A 112 12.08 22.62 10.76
N ASN A 113 12.54 22.01 9.67
CA ASN A 113 13.93 21.59 9.52
C ASN A 113 14.87 22.81 9.45
N THR A 114 14.54 23.80 8.62
CA THR A 114 15.36 25.00 8.45
C THR A 114 15.43 25.83 9.73
N PHE A 115 14.30 26.09 10.40
CA PHE A 115 14.30 26.86 11.64
C PHE A 115 14.91 26.09 12.82
N ALA A 116 14.82 24.76 12.86
CA ALA A 116 15.54 23.96 13.86
C ALA A 116 17.06 24.10 13.70
N ARG A 117 17.56 23.97 12.47
CA ARG A 117 18.99 24.16 12.17
C ARG A 117 19.45 25.60 12.43
N LEU A 118 18.64 26.60 12.07
CA LEU A 118 18.92 28.01 12.36
C LEU A 118 19.01 28.25 13.88
N ALA A 119 18.11 27.64 14.67
CA ALA A 119 18.15 27.75 16.12
C ALA A 119 19.42 27.12 16.72
N GLU A 120 19.88 25.97 16.20
CA GLU A 120 21.14 25.35 16.65
C GLU A 120 22.36 26.25 16.36
N ILE A 121 22.42 26.88 15.19
CA ILE A 121 23.52 27.78 14.82
C ILE A 121 23.52 29.06 15.68
N LEU A 122 22.34 29.62 15.95
CA LEU A 122 22.19 30.87 16.70
C LEU A 122 22.33 30.67 18.23
N THR A 123 22.01 29.49 18.76
CA THR A 123 22.04 29.23 20.21
C THR A 123 23.47 29.39 20.75
N GLY A 124 23.63 30.23 21.77
CA GLY A 124 24.93 30.46 22.44
C GLY A 124 25.81 31.50 21.77
N LYS A 125 25.34 32.20 20.73
CA LYS A 125 26.04 33.32 20.09
C LYS A 125 25.55 34.67 20.63
N THR A 126 26.43 35.66 20.67
CA THR A 126 26.08 37.03 21.07
C THR A 126 25.47 37.79 19.90
N GLY A 127 24.23 38.27 20.07
CA GLY A 127 23.50 39.00 19.04
C GLY A 127 23.86 40.49 19.01
N LEU A 128 24.37 40.99 17.89
CA LEU A 128 24.66 42.41 17.64
C LEU A 128 23.43 43.18 17.15
N ALA A 129 22.59 42.51 16.35
CA ALA A 129 21.34 43.03 15.83
C ALA A 129 20.27 41.92 15.81
N GLY A 130 19.01 42.31 15.85
CA GLY A 130 17.88 41.39 15.88
C GLY A 130 16.56 42.10 15.56
N PRO A 131 15.44 41.38 15.65
CA PRO A 131 14.11 41.93 15.43
C PRO A 131 13.79 43.11 16.36
N LYS A 132 12.80 43.94 15.99
CA LYS A 132 12.36 45.08 16.81
C LYS A 132 11.97 44.58 18.21
N GLY A 133 12.70 45.01 19.23
CA GLY A 133 12.53 44.57 20.63
C GLY A 133 13.70 43.76 21.20
N PHE A 134 14.64 43.32 20.35
CA PHE A 134 15.84 42.60 20.80
C PHE A 134 16.89 43.54 21.41
N LYS A 135 17.44 43.17 22.58
CA LYS A 135 18.51 43.91 23.25
C LYS A 135 19.86 43.52 22.64
N LYS A 136 20.61 44.52 22.19
CA LYS A 136 21.99 44.33 21.69
C LYS A 136 22.89 43.73 22.77
N ASP A 137 23.87 42.94 22.36
CA ASP A 137 24.85 42.26 23.22
C ASP A 137 24.27 41.19 24.16
N THR A 138 23.06 40.70 23.86
CA THR A 138 22.44 39.58 24.60
C THR A 138 22.80 38.25 23.93
N VAL A 139 23.05 37.21 24.73
CA VAL A 139 23.25 35.85 24.24
C VAL A 139 21.92 35.33 23.69
N ILE A 140 21.93 34.83 22.47
CA ILE A 140 20.75 34.26 21.83
C ILE A 140 20.52 32.87 22.42
N THR A 141 19.47 32.73 23.22
CA THR A 141 18.99 31.44 23.74
C THR A 141 17.67 31.07 23.09
N ARG A 142 17.26 29.79 23.20
CA ARG A 142 16.00 29.31 22.61
C ARG A 142 14.79 30.05 23.16
N GLU A 143 14.85 30.49 24.42
CA GLU A 143 13.80 31.26 25.09
C GLU A 143 13.65 32.63 24.43
N VAL A 144 14.75 33.36 24.24
CA VAL A 144 14.76 34.68 23.57
C VAL A 144 14.27 34.56 22.12
N MET A 145 14.65 33.49 21.41
CA MET A 145 14.16 33.26 20.05
C MET A 145 12.65 33.00 20.00
N SER A 146 12.10 32.33 21.01
CA SER A 146 10.67 31.99 21.07
C SER A 146 9.74 33.19 21.28
N GLU A 147 10.26 34.31 21.76
CA GLU A 147 9.52 35.57 21.90
C GLU A 147 9.21 36.24 20.55
N PHE A 148 9.96 35.88 19.50
CA PHE A 148 9.80 36.44 18.17
C PHE A 148 9.20 35.42 17.18
N PRO A 149 8.35 35.87 16.24
CA PRO A 149 7.89 35.02 15.14
C PRO A 149 9.06 34.40 14.37
N ARG A 150 8.95 33.13 13.98
CA ARG A 150 10.01 32.41 13.22
C ARG A 150 10.47 33.15 11.97
N SER A 151 9.56 33.86 11.29
CA SER A 151 9.89 34.69 10.12
C SER A 151 10.93 35.77 10.40
N GLN A 152 11.05 36.21 11.66
CA GLN A 152 11.99 37.24 12.08
C GLN A 152 13.34 36.67 12.55
N TRP A 153 13.48 35.34 12.68
CA TRP A 153 14.73 34.73 13.15
C TRP A 153 15.92 34.98 12.20
N TRP A 154 15.64 35.21 10.92
CA TRP A 154 16.64 35.61 9.93
C TRP A 154 17.25 37.00 10.15
N LEU A 155 16.67 37.81 11.05
CA LEU A 155 17.15 39.16 11.38
C LEU A 155 18.18 39.17 12.52
N PHE A 156 18.39 38.04 13.20
CA PHE A 156 19.45 37.92 14.18
C PHE A 156 20.82 37.94 13.47
N ALA A 157 21.67 38.86 13.90
CA ALA A 157 23.03 38.99 13.39
C ALA A 157 24.05 38.81 14.52
N THR A 158 25.11 38.06 14.24
CA THR A 158 26.22 37.79 15.15
C THR A 158 27.50 38.44 14.65
N ALA A 159 28.51 38.59 15.52
CA ALA A 159 29.81 39.19 15.16
C ALA A 159 30.70 38.33 14.25
N ASP A 160 30.32 37.07 14.01
CA ASP A 160 31.09 36.11 13.23
C ASP A 160 30.65 36.13 11.75
N ASP A 161 31.51 36.68 10.89
CA ASP A 161 31.26 36.81 9.44
C ASP A 161 31.11 35.46 8.72
N ALA A 162 31.80 34.41 9.20
CA ALA A 162 31.71 33.09 8.60
C ALA A 162 30.33 32.46 8.87
N LEU A 163 29.81 32.61 10.08
CA LEU A 163 28.46 32.14 10.44
C LEU A 163 27.37 32.93 9.72
N MET A 164 27.54 34.25 9.55
CA MET A 164 26.58 35.05 8.79
C MET A 164 26.51 34.63 7.32
N THR A 165 27.65 34.26 6.73
CA THR A 165 27.70 33.72 5.36
C THR A 165 26.96 32.37 5.26
N GLU A 166 27.08 31.49 6.25
CA GLU A 166 26.33 30.23 6.30
C GLU A 166 24.81 30.46 6.45
N ILE A 167 24.41 31.40 7.31
CA ILE A 167 23.00 31.78 7.51
C ILE A 167 22.40 32.37 6.23
N GLU A 168 23.14 33.22 5.51
CA GLU A 168 22.70 33.77 4.23
C GLU A 168 22.55 32.70 3.14
N ALA A 169 23.51 31.78 3.04
CA ALA A 169 23.42 30.64 2.13
C ALA A 169 22.22 29.74 2.45
N MET A 170 21.97 29.48 3.74
CA MET A 170 20.81 28.71 4.20
C MET A 170 19.50 29.42 3.88
N ARG A 171 19.42 30.73 4.10
CA ARG A 171 18.24 31.54 3.75
C ARG A 171 17.96 31.48 2.24
N LYS A 172 18.99 31.64 1.42
CA LYS A 172 18.88 31.54 -0.04
C LYS A 172 18.36 30.16 -0.48
N GLN A 173 18.90 29.08 0.08
CA GLN A 173 18.46 27.71 -0.21
C GLN A 173 17.00 27.47 0.21
N TYR A 174 16.59 28.03 1.35
CA TYR A 174 15.21 27.98 1.84
C TYR A 174 14.25 28.73 0.91
N ASP A 175 14.59 29.97 0.53
CA ASP A 175 13.77 30.79 -0.37
C ASP A 175 13.63 30.14 -1.76
N GLU A 176 14.71 29.58 -2.31
CA GLU A 176 14.70 28.80 -3.56
C GLU A 176 13.82 27.55 -3.46
N SER A 177 13.91 26.83 -2.34
CA SER A 177 13.12 25.61 -2.12
C SER A 177 11.63 25.92 -1.97
N LYS A 178 11.29 27.00 -1.24
CA LYS A 178 9.93 27.49 -1.11
C LYS A 178 9.34 27.93 -2.45
N LYS A 179 10.10 28.70 -3.24
CA LYS A 179 9.69 29.12 -4.59
C LYS A 179 9.47 27.93 -5.52
N ARG A 180 10.34 26.92 -5.47
CA ARG A 180 10.20 25.69 -6.25
C ARG A 180 8.96 24.89 -5.85
N LEU A 181 8.63 24.86 -4.56
CA LEU A 181 7.42 24.20 -4.05
C LEU A 181 6.16 24.91 -4.55
N GLU A 182 6.13 26.24 -4.46
CA GLU A 182 5.01 27.06 -4.94
C GLU A 182 4.82 26.94 -6.46
N GLN A 183 5.90 27.00 -7.23
CA GLN A 183 5.83 26.81 -8.69
C GLN A 183 5.29 25.43 -9.05
N ARG A 184 5.76 24.37 -8.37
CA ARG A 184 5.25 23.00 -8.60
C ARG A 184 3.75 22.89 -8.28
N PHE A 185 3.28 23.57 -7.23
CA PHE A 185 1.86 23.61 -6.89
C PHE A 185 1.05 24.32 -7.99
N LEU A 186 1.49 25.52 -8.42
CA LEU A 186 0.84 26.27 -9.49
C LEU A 186 0.79 25.46 -10.80
N ASP A 187 1.90 24.85 -11.20
CA ASP A 187 1.98 24.00 -12.40
C ASP A 187 1.01 22.81 -12.33
N LYS A 188 0.83 22.21 -11.14
CA LYS A 188 -0.11 21.09 -10.94
C LYS A 188 -1.56 21.56 -11.01
N VAL A 189 -1.89 22.69 -10.37
CA VAL A 189 -3.25 23.27 -10.40
C VAL A 189 -3.62 23.69 -11.82
N GLU A 190 -2.70 24.33 -12.54
CA GLU A 190 -2.92 24.72 -13.95
C GLU A 190 -3.18 23.49 -14.82
N LYS A 191 -2.38 22.43 -14.68
CA LYS A 191 -2.57 21.17 -15.41
C LYS A 191 -3.92 20.53 -15.14
N LEU A 192 -4.40 20.58 -13.90
CA LEU A 192 -5.70 20.06 -13.52
C LEU A 192 -6.85 20.89 -14.12
N GLN A 193 -6.71 22.22 -14.13
CA GLN A 193 -7.72 23.14 -14.65
C GLN A 193 -7.84 23.15 -16.17
N ARG A 194 -6.71 23.04 -16.88
CA ARG A 194 -6.59 23.11 -18.35
C ARG A 194 -7.43 22.04 -19.09
N GLY A 195 -7.80 20.96 -18.41
CA GLY A 195 -8.58 19.86 -19.00
C GLY A 195 -7.74 18.94 -19.88
N ASP A 196 -8.36 17.86 -20.34
CA ASP A 196 -7.64 16.73 -20.94
C ASP A 196 -7.72 16.72 -22.48
N GLU A 197 -6.64 16.24 -23.10
CA GLU A 197 -6.62 15.95 -24.53
C GLU A 197 -7.31 14.61 -24.81
N LEU A 198 -8.56 14.69 -25.30
CA LEU A 198 -9.38 13.52 -25.64
C LEU A 198 -9.42 13.26 -27.16
N PRO A 199 -9.49 11.98 -27.60
CA PRO A 199 -9.60 11.61 -29.01
C PRO A 199 -10.74 12.33 -29.73
N PRO A 200 -10.61 12.67 -31.03
CA PRO A 200 -11.60 13.44 -31.77
C PRO A 200 -13.01 12.85 -31.63
N GLY A 201 -14.00 13.70 -31.39
CA GLY A 201 -15.39 13.28 -31.13
C GLY A 201 -15.72 12.85 -29.69
N VAL A 202 -14.74 12.63 -28.83
CA VAL A 202 -14.97 12.31 -27.40
C VAL A 202 -15.03 13.59 -26.56
N MET A 203 -16.20 13.89 -25.98
CA MET A 203 -16.40 15.08 -25.13
C MET A 203 -15.98 14.84 -23.68
N LYS A 204 -16.28 13.64 -23.16
CA LYS A 204 -16.04 13.22 -21.78
C LYS A 204 -15.65 11.74 -21.77
N MET A 205 -14.70 11.38 -20.91
CA MET A 205 -14.31 10.00 -20.66
C MET A 205 -14.36 9.71 -19.16
N VAL A 206 -15.04 8.64 -18.78
CA VAL A 206 -15.12 8.20 -17.38
C VAL A 206 -14.43 6.84 -17.26
N LYS A 207 -13.45 6.74 -16.36
CA LYS A 207 -12.79 5.49 -16.02
C LYS A 207 -13.17 5.10 -14.60
N VAL A 208 -13.73 3.91 -14.45
CA VAL A 208 -14.13 3.35 -13.16
C VAL A 208 -13.20 2.18 -12.85
N PHE A 209 -12.55 2.22 -11.69
CA PHE A 209 -11.66 1.17 -11.21
C PHE A 209 -12.41 0.29 -10.21
N VAL A 210 -12.52 -1.00 -10.54
CA VAL A 210 -13.19 -2.01 -9.72
C VAL A 210 -12.14 -2.92 -9.11
N ALA A 211 -12.05 -2.95 -7.78
CA ALA A 211 -11.21 -3.91 -7.07
C ALA A 211 -11.99 -5.20 -6.86
N VAL A 212 -11.46 -6.30 -7.40
CA VAL A 212 -12.05 -7.63 -7.32
C VAL A 212 -11.19 -8.49 -6.41
N LYS A 213 -11.78 -9.03 -5.33
CA LYS A 213 -11.13 -10.04 -4.49
C LYS A 213 -11.53 -11.42 -4.97
N ARG A 214 -10.63 -12.11 -5.66
CA ARG A 214 -10.83 -13.51 -6.07
C ARG A 214 -10.32 -14.43 -4.98
N LYS A 215 -11.18 -15.30 -4.47
CA LYS A 215 -10.81 -16.41 -3.60
C LYS A 215 -10.34 -17.58 -4.46
N ILE A 216 -9.49 -18.44 -3.90
CA ILE A 216 -9.09 -19.68 -4.56
C ILE A 216 -10.32 -20.56 -4.81
N GLN A 217 -10.42 -21.13 -6.00
CA GLN A 217 -11.53 -21.97 -6.43
C GLN A 217 -11.03 -23.23 -7.13
N PRO A 218 -11.83 -24.31 -7.14
CA PRO A 218 -11.57 -25.44 -8.03
C PRO A 218 -11.43 -24.99 -9.48
N GLY A 219 -10.39 -25.46 -10.17
CA GLY A 219 -10.02 -24.98 -11.50
C GLY A 219 -8.88 -23.97 -11.50
N ASP A 220 -8.55 -23.34 -10.36
CA ASP A 220 -7.39 -22.48 -10.25
C ASP A 220 -6.10 -23.28 -10.37
N LYS A 221 -5.12 -22.70 -11.06
CA LYS A 221 -3.81 -23.32 -11.28
C LYS A 221 -2.83 -22.87 -10.20
N MET A 222 -2.23 -23.84 -9.52
CA MET A 222 -1.13 -23.62 -8.58
C MET A 222 0.15 -24.28 -9.10
N ALA A 223 1.29 -23.73 -8.71
CA ALA A 223 2.59 -24.30 -9.06
C ALA A 223 3.59 -24.10 -7.91
N GLY A 224 4.40 -25.13 -7.65
CA GLY A 224 5.58 -25.01 -6.80
C GLY A 224 6.80 -24.54 -7.59
N ARG A 225 7.89 -24.25 -6.86
CA ARG A 225 9.15 -23.72 -7.41
C ARG A 225 9.91 -24.74 -8.26
N HIS A 226 9.67 -26.04 -8.04
CA HIS A 226 10.31 -27.16 -8.75
C HIS A 226 9.54 -27.63 -9.99
N GLY A 227 8.70 -26.75 -10.57
CA GLY A 227 7.96 -27.04 -11.80
C GLY A 227 6.78 -28.02 -11.62
N ASN A 228 6.47 -28.43 -10.40
CA ASN A 228 5.25 -29.17 -10.06
C ASN A 228 4.04 -28.25 -10.21
N LYS A 229 3.22 -28.51 -11.22
CA LYS A 229 2.00 -27.74 -11.53
C LYS A 229 0.78 -28.62 -11.24
N GLY A 230 -0.25 -28.01 -10.68
CA GLY A 230 -1.52 -28.66 -10.39
C GLY A 230 -2.69 -27.69 -10.62
N VAL A 231 -3.86 -28.25 -10.79
CA VAL A 231 -5.13 -27.52 -10.77
C VAL A 231 -5.85 -27.93 -9.51
N VAL A 232 -6.38 -26.97 -8.75
CA VAL A 232 -7.16 -27.25 -7.53
C VAL A 232 -8.38 -28.07 -7.94
N SER A 233 -8.50 -29.29 -7.42
CA SER A 233 -9.61 -30.20 -7.74
C SER A 233 -10.80 -29.99 -6.82
N ARG A 234 -10.56 -29.87 -5.51
CA ARG A 234 -11.59 -29.74 -4.49
C ARG A 234 -11.05 -28.95 -3.30
N ILE A 235 -11.91 -28.14 -2.70
CA ILE A 235 -11.70 -27.50 -1.40
C ILE A 235 -12.53 -28.32 -0.40
N VAL A 236 -11.90 -28.86 0.63
CA VAL A 236 -12.55 -29.70 1.64
C VAL A 236 -12.57 -29.01 3.00
N PRO A 237 -13.54 -29.33 3.86
CA PRO A 237 -13.52 -28.91 5.26
C PRO A 237 -12.26 -29.42 5.99
N ALA A 238 -11.89 -28.74 7.08
CA ALA A 238 -10.66 -29.07 7.81
C ALA A 238 -10.74 -30.47 8.46
N GLU A 239 -11.91 -30.85 8.96
CA GLU A 239 -12.18 -32.14 9.59
C GLU A 239 -11.98 -33.36 8.69
N ASP A 240 -12.04 -33.18 7.37
CA ASP A 240 -11.81 -34.23 6.38
C ASP A 240 -10.33 -34.35 5.98
N MET A 241 -9.48 -33.41 6.43
CA MET A 241 -8.05 -33.40 6.09
C MET A 241 -7.26 -34.35 6.99
N PRO A 242 -6.21 -35.01 6.46
CA PRO A 242 -5.27 -35.74 7.29
C PRO A 242 -4.64 -34.82 8.35
N PHE A 243 -4.48 -35.33 9.57
CA PHE A 243 -3.93 -34.59 10.69
C PHE A 243 -2.77 -35.35 11.34
N LEU A 244 -1.89 -34.60 12.01
CA LEU A 244 -0.75 -35.11 12.78
C LEU A 244 -1.19 -35.54 14.18
N GLU A 245 -0.31 -36.24 14.91
CA GLU A 245 -0.58 -36.68 16.28
C GLU A 245 -0.91 -35.52 17.25
N ASP A 246 -0.43 -34.31 16.95
CA ASP A 246 -0.73 -33.09 17.72
C ASP A 246 -2.08 -32.44 17.35
N GLY A 247 -2.82 -33.02 16.39
CA GLY A 247 -4.11 -32.52 15.89
C GLY A 247 -4.00 -31.45 14.80
N THR A 248 -2.78 -31.10 14.36
CA THR A 248 -2.59 -30.14 13.25
C THR A 248 -3.01 -30.79 11.93
N HIS A 249 -3.89 -30.14 11.18
CA HIS A 249 -4.35 -30.61 9.87
C HIS A 249 -3.40 -30.18 8.76
N ALA A 250 -3.26 -31.00 7.72
CA ALA A 250 -2.53 -30.61 6.51
C ALA A 250 -3.32 -29.56 5.71
N ASP A 251 -2.63 -28.59 5.10
CA ASP A 251 -3.29 -27.57 4.25
C ASP A 251 -3.53 -28.07 2.82
N ILE A 252 -2.59 -28.86 2.27
CA ILE A 252 -2.60 -29.30 0.87
C ILE A 252 -2.14 -30.76 0.79
N VAL A 253 -2.89 -31.59 0.06
CA VAL A 253 -2.52 -32.98 -0.25
C VAL A 253 -2.02 -33.08 -1.69
N LEU A 254 -0.79 -33.53 -1.89
CA LEU A 254 -0.16 -33.70 -3.19
C LEU A 254 -0.01 -35.19 -3.56
N ASN A 255 -0.05 -35.48 -4.87
CA ASN A 255 0.15 -36.84 -5.36
C ASN A 255 1.65 -37.18 -5.45
N PRO A 256 2.14 -38.22 -4.74
CA PRO A 256 3.56 -38.58 -4.74
C PRO A 256 4.04 -39.12 -6.10
N LEU A 257 3.14 -39.68 -6.92
CA LEU A 257 3.51 -40.28 -8.22
C LEU A 257 4.15 -39.29 -9.20
N GLY A 258 3.89 -37.99 -9.02
CA GLY A 258 4.46 -36.94 -9.86
C GLY A 258 5.97 -36.74 -9.68
N VAL A 259 6.54 -37.16 -8.54
CA VAL A 259 7.96 -36.91 -8.23
C VAL A 259 8.89 -37.88 -8.95
N PRO A 260 8.70 -39.22 -8.89
CA PRO A 260 9.61 -40.16 -9.55
C PRO A 260 9.62 -39.97 -11.08
N SER A 261 8.45 -39.72 -11.68
CA SER A 261 8.33 -39.56 -13.13
C SER A 261 9.00 -38.30 -13.67
N ARG A 262 9.05 -37.21 -12.89
CA ARG A 262 9.61 -35.91 -13.32
C ARG A 262 11.02 -35.66 -12.79
N MET A 263 11.51 -36.52 -11.89
CA MET A 263 12.82 -36.41 -11.26
C MET A 263 13.08 -35.05 -10.58
N ASN A 264 12.04 -34.38 -10.11
CA ASN A 264 12.13 -33.11 -9.39
C ASN A 264 12.17 -33.32 -7.87
N VAL A 265 13.19 -34.07 -7.42
CA VAL A 265 13.40 -34.47 -6.01
C VAL A 265 13.60 -33.27 -5.09
N GLY A 266 14.04 -32.13 -5.62
CA GLY A 266 14.21 -30.90 -4.84
C GLY A 266 12.97 -30.47 -4.05
N GLN A 267 11.75 -30.77 -4.53
CA GLN A 267 10.53 -30.45 -3.77
C GLN A 267 10.40 -31.26 -2.47
N ILE A 268 10.95 -32.48 -2.42
CA ILE A 268 10.95 -33.32 -1.23
C ILE A 268 11.97 -32.75 -0.22
N LEU A 269 13.18 -32.42 -0.70
CA LEU A 269 14.20 -31.78 0.12
C LEU A 269 13.73 -30.43 0.67
N GLU A 270 13.03 -29.63 -0.14
CA GLU A 270 12.37 -28.39 0.27
C GLU A 270 11.31 -28.64 1.35
N THR A 271 10.53 -29.72 1.22
CA THR A 271 9.51 -30.10 2.22
C THR A 271 10.15 -30.50 3.55
N HIS A 272 11.19 -31.34 3.54
CA HIS A 272 11.90 -31.75 4.75
C HIS A 272 12.57 -30.56 5.45
N LEU A 273 13.27 -29.72 4.69
CA LEU A 273 13.93 -28.53 5.23
C LEU A 273 12.90 -27.50 5.75
N GLY A 274 11.77 -27.33 5.05
CA GLY A 274 10.66 -26.50 5.49
C GLY A 274 10.01 -27.02 6.78
N TRP A 275 9.93 -28.34 6.94
CA TRP A 275 9.42 -28.98 8.15
C TRP A 275 10.34 -28.75 9.36
N ALA A 276 11.66 -28.92 9.16
CA ALA A 276 12.65 -28.57 10.17
C ALA A 276 12.56 -27.08 10.55
N ALA A 277 12.53 -26.18 9.56
CA ALA A 277 12.41 -24.73 9.77
C ALA A 277 11.17 -24.35 10.61
N ALA A 278 10.02 -24.94 10.31
CA ALA A 278 8.78 -24.72 11.06
C ALA A 278 8.89 -25.23 12.50
N GLY A 279 9.51 -26.40 12.71
CA GLY A 279 9.76 -26.96 14.04
C GLY A 279 10.68 -26.09 14.89
N LEU A 280 11.80 -25.60 14.34
CA LEU A 280 12.70 -24.66 15.01
C LEU A 280 11.97 -23.34 15.37
N GLY A 281 11.11 -22.84 14.46
CA GLY A 281 10.28 -21.66 14.75
C GLY A 281 9.31 -21.87 15.91
N LYS A 282 8.69 -23.06 16.01
CA LYS A 282 7.84 -23.43 17.16
C LYS A 282 8.65 -23.46 18.46
N GLN A 283 9.89 -23.95 18.45
CA GLN A 283 10.76 -23.96 19.63
C GLN A 283 11.14 -22.55 20.08
N ILE A 284 11.56 -21.68 19.15
CA ILE A 284 11.84 -20.26 19.44
C ILE A 284 10.59 -19.58 20.00
N GLY A 285 9.41 -19.84 19.42
CA GLY A 285 8.15 -19.32 19.94
C GLY A 285 7.89 -19.70 21.40
N LYS A 286 8.10 -20.97 21.75
CA LYS A 286 8.00 -21.47 23.13
C LYS A 286 9.03 -20.83 24.05
N ALA A 287 10.27 -20.64 23.60
CA ALA A 287 11.32 -19.99 24.38
C ALA A 287 10.96 -18.53 24.72
N ILE A 288 10.38 -17.79 23.77
CA ILE A 288 9.90 -16.42 24.01
C ILE A 288 8.73 -16.40 24.99
N ASP A 289 7.79 -17.34 24.86
CA ASP A 289 6.65 -17.44 25.80
C ASP A 289 7.13 -17.78 27.22
N ALA A 290 8.18 -18.60 27.35
CA ALA A 290 8.83 -18.88 28.62
C ALA A 290 9.57 -17.64 29.17
N TYR A 291 10.32 -16.93 28.32
CA TYR A 291 11.01 -15.70 28.68
C TYR A 291 10.04 -14.63 29.20
N ARG A 292 8.88 -14.45 28.55
CA ARG A 292 7.86 -13.49 29.00
C ARG A 292 7.29 -13.80 30.39
N LYS A 293 7.39 -15.04 30.86
CA LYS A 293 6.92 -15.46 32.19
C LYS A 293 8.02 -15.40 33.25
N ALA A 294 9.22 -15.87 32.91
CA ALA A 294 10.30 -16.08 33.86
C ALA A 294 11.40 -15.01 33.80
N HIS A 295 11.42 -14.17 32.76
CA HIS A 295 12.46 -13.18 32.46
C HIS A 295 13.89 -13.77 32.48
N ASP A 296 14.03 -15.03 32.05
CA ASP A 296 15.33 -15.70 31.99
C ASP A 296 16.01 -15.50 30.62
N SER A 297 16.85 -14.47 30.54
CA SER A 297 17.61 -14.14 29.33
C SER A 297 18.59 -15.23 28.92
N LYS A 298 19.08 -16.06 29.86
CA LYS A 298 20.04 -17.12 29.55
C LYS A 298 19.38 -18.24 28.78
N ALA A 299 18.18 -18.66 29.20
CA ALA A 299 17.40 -19.67 28.50
C ALA A 299 16.97 -19.21 27.10
N LEU A 300 16.64 -17.92 26.97
CA LEU A 300 16.32 -17.33 25.67
C LEU A 300 17.53 -17.40 24.73
N ARG A 301 18.69 -16.87 25.16
CA ARG A 301 19.92 -16.88 24.34
C ARG A 301 20.36 -18.29 23.97
N ALA A 302 20.34 -19.23 24.91
CA ALA A 302 20.66 -20.63 24.64
C ALA A 302 19.77 -21.25 23.55
N SER A 303 18.49 -20.83 23.45
CA SER A 303 17.59 -21.31 22.40
C SER A 303 17.95 -20.76 21.01
N PHE A 304 18.44 -19.52 20.93
CA PHE A 304 18.91 -18.94 19.67
C PHE A 304 20.27 -19.49 19.25
N ASP A 305 21.18 -19.67 20.21
CA ASP A 305 22.52 -20.23 19.98
C ASP A 305 22.43 -21.67 19.47
N ALA A 306 21.47 -22.45 19.97
CA ALA A 306 21.20 -23.81 19.49
C ALA A 306 20.74 -23.87 18.03
N VAL A 307 20.11 -22.81 17.51
CA VAL A 307 19.58 -22.75 16.14
C VAL A 307 20.57 -22.13 15.16
N TYR A 308 21.26 -21.06 15.56
CA TYR A 308 22.09 -20.25 14.68
C TYR A 308 23.60 -20.51 14.77
N GLU A 309 24.05 -21.33 15.72
CA GLU A 309 25.43 -21.86 15.86
C GLU A 309 26.53 -20.80 15.72
N ASP A 310 27.02 -20.28 16.87
CA ASP A 310 28.14 -19.32 16.94
C ASP A 310 28.02 -18.11 15.99
N ASN A 311 26.80 -17.56 15.87
CA ASN A 311 26.53 -16.42 15.02
C ASN A 311 26.84 -15.09 15.74
N GLU A 312 27.87 -14.38 15.26
CA GLU A 312 28.32 -13.08 15.81
C GLU A 312 27.20 -12.02 15.88
N ILE A 313 26.22 -12.09 14.98
CA ILE A 313 25.10 -11.15 14.95
C ILE A 313 24.17 -11.41 16.14
N ILE A 314 23.82 -12.68 16.39
CA ILE A 314 22.98 -13.07 17.53
C ILE A 314 23.68 -12.77 18.85
N ALA A 315 24.99 -12.97 18.90
CA ALA A 315 25.80 -12.68 20.09
C ALA A 315 25.84 -11.18 20.43
N SER A 316 25.76 -10.31 19.42
CA SER A 316 25.79 -8.84 19.62
C SER A 316 24.43 -8.21 19.92
N MET A 317 23.33 -8.93 19.69
CA MET A 317 21.97 -8.45 19.95
C MET A 317 21.63 -8.33 21.44
N ASP A 318 20.88 -7.29 21.78
CA ASP A 318 20.28 -7.15 23.11
C ASP A 318 19.03 -8.03 23.29
N ASP A 319 18.53 -8.12 24.52
CA ASP A 319 17.38 -8.98 24.81
C ASP A 319 16.08 -8.48 24.13
N ALA A 320 15.94 -7.18 23.87
CA ALA A 320 14.77 -6.62 23.21
C ALA A 320 14.77 -6.95 21.70
N GLU A 321 15.93 -6.84 21.06
CA GLU A 321 16.18 -7.23 19.68
C GLU A 321 15.94 -8.74 19.48
N LEU A 322 16.41 -9.59 20.40
CA LEU A 322 16.17 -11.04 20.35
C LEU A 322 14.68 -11.38 20.47
N ILE A 323 13.93 -10.64 21.29
CA ILE A 323 12.48 -10.84 21.41
C ILE A 323 11.77 -10.44 20.12
N GLU A 324 12.15 -9.32 19.51
CA GLU A 324 11.58 -8.87 18.24
C GLU A 324 11.88 -9.87 17.12
N MET A 325 13.16 -10.26 16.98
CA MET A 325 13.58 -11.29 16.02
C MET A 325 12.81 -12.58 16.25
N GLY A 326 12.74 -13.05 17.49
CA GLY A 326 12.02 -14.25 17.84
C GLY A 326 10.53 -14.21 17.50
N GLN A 327 9.87 -13.06 17.65
CA GLN A 327 8.47 -12.89 17.25
C GLN A 327 8.28 -13.11 15.75
N ASN A 328 9.21 -12.62 14.94
CA ASN A 328 9.20 -12.83 13.49
C ASN A 328 9.47 -14.30 13.11
N LEU A 329 10.32 -15.00 13.87
CA LEU A 329 10.70 -16.40 13.63
C LEU A 329 9.69 -17.44 14.11
N ARG A 330 8.63 -17.04 14.85
CA ARG A 330 7.64 -17.97 15.43
C ARG A 330 7.01 -18.93 14.43
N ARG A 331 6.79 -18.47 13.20
CA ARG A 331 6.15 -19.29 12.15
C ARG A 331 7.13 -20.28 11.50
N GLY A 332 8.42 -20.04 11.63
CA GLY A 332 9.48 -20.83 11.03
C GLY A 332 10.76 -20.01 10.90
N VAL A 333 11.90 -20.67 11.03
CA VAL A 333 13.21 -20.07 10.84
C VAL A 333 13.52 -20.00 9.34
N PRO A 334 13.73 -18.81 8.74
CA PRO A 334 14.10 -18.72 7.33
C PRO A 334 15.46 -19.36 7.07
N ILE A 335 15.52 -20.27 6.10
CA ILE A 335 16.75 -20.95 5.70
C ILE A 335 17.13 -20.53 4.28
N ALA A 336 18.41 -20.24 4.08
CA ALA A 336 18.97 -19.91 2.77
C ALA A 336 19.79 -21.08 2.23
N THR A 337 19.41 -21.61 1.07
CA THR A 337 20.17 -22.63 0.35
C THR A 337 20.64 -22.07 -1.01
N PRO A 338 21.93 -21.78 -1.20
CA PRO A 338 22.48 -21.37 -2.48
C PRO A 338 22.23 -22.41 -3.58
N VAL A 339 22.06 -21.95 -4.83
CA VAL A 339 21.65 -22.81 -5.97
C VAL A 339 22.56 -24.02 -6.20
N PHE A 340 23.88 -23.83 -6.08
CA PHE A 340 24.89 -24.87 -6.34
C PHE A 340 25.75 -25.22 -5.12
N ASN A 341 25.47 -24.62 -3.96
CA ASN A 341 26.17 -24.87 -2.71
C ASN A 341 25.16 -24.86 -1.55
N GLY A 342 24.11 -25.66 -1.69
CA GLY A 342 22.98 -25.75 -0.77
C GLY A 342 23.22 -26.71 0.39
N ALA A 343 22.22 -26.80 1.27
CA ALA A 343 22.20 -27.78 2.35
C ALA A 343 22.28 -29.22 1.81
N LYS A 344 23.09 -30.05 2.46
CA LYS A 344 23.17 -31.48 2.18
C LYS A 344 22.13 -32.24 2.99
N GLU A 345 21.89 -33.49 2.62
CA GLU A 345 20.95 -34.38 3.33
C GLU A 345 21.28 -34.49 4.82
N SER A 346 22.56 -34.66 5.16
CA SER A 346 23.04 -34.68 6.55
C SER A 346 22.72 -33.40 7.34
N ASP A 347 22.71 -32.25 6.66
CA ASP A 347 22.36 -30.97 7.30
C ASP A 347 20.85 -30.90 7.57
N ILE A 348 20.03 -31.43 6.67
CA ILE A 348 18.57 -31.49 6.81
C ILE A 348 18.19 -32.43 7.95
N GLU A 349 18.78 -33.63 8.00
CA GLU A 349 18.55 -34.61 9.07
C GLU A 349 18.90 -34.03 10.44
N ARG A 350 20.05 -33.35 10.55
CA ARG A 350 20.47 -32.65 11.76
C ARG A 350 19.47 -31.58 12.20
N LEU A 351 18.97 -30.77 11.26
CA LEU A 351 17.99 -29.73 11.55
C LEU A 351 16.62 -30.32 11.97
N LEU A 352 16.20 -31.44 11.37
CA LEU A 352 15.00 -32.17 11.78
C LEU A 352 15.13 -32.69 13.22
N GLU A 353 16.25 -33.32 13.55
CA GLU A 353 16.51 -33.82 14.90
C GLU A 353 16.56 -32.68 15.92
N GLN A 354 17.23 -31.56 15.59
CA GLN A 354 17.24 -30.36 16.42
C GLN A 354 15.82 -29.81 16.65
N ALA A 355 14.96 -29.85 15.63
CA ALA A 355 13.56 -29.46 15.71
C ALA A 355 12.69 -30.43 16.54
N GLY A 356 13.21 -31.60 16.93
CA GLY A 356 12.47 -32.66 17.62
C GLY A 356 11.62 -33.51 16.67
N LEU A 357 12.00 -33.58 15.39
CA LEU A 357 11.34 -34.33 14.33
C LEU A 357 12.19 -35.55 13.95
N HIS A 358 11.58 -36.54 13.28
CA HIS A 358 12.29 -37.72 12.84
C HIS A 358 13.15 -37.42 11.59
N SER A 359 14.34 -38.01 11.50
CA SER A 359 15.30 -37.75 10.40
C SER A 359 14.78 -38.17 9.02
N SER A 360 13.79 -39.08 8.96
CA SER A 360 13.15 -39.48 7.70
C SER A 360 12.29 -38.40 7.03
N GLY A 361 12.06 -37.26 7.70
CA GLY A 361 11.07 -36.26 7.31
C GLY A 361 9.73 -36.45 8.02
#